data_AF-A0A0A2X464-F1
#
_entry.id   AF-A0A0A2X464-F1
#
_cell.length_a   1.000
_cell.length_b   1.000
_cell.length_c   1.000
_cell.angle_alpha   90.00
_cell.angle_beta   90.00
_cell.angle_gamma   90.00
#
_symmetry.space_group_name_H-M   'P 1'
#
loop_
_entity.id
_entity.type
_entity.pdbx_description
1 polymer ?
#
loop_
_entity_poly.entity_id
_entity_poly.type
_entity_poly.pdbx_seq_one_letter_code
_entity_poly.pdbx_strand_id
1 'polypeptide(L)'
;MNRRPPSAWRQPLVWLVFSLPAMSIVAGFALLALAQGPVDSVADPVQRTAQVQDADLSPDLEARRMGLSARIHRVGFVLDVIPMGAGFDRAARLDLVLRHPVAAAQDRRVALSPSVAGWSGRIDGFDDEHDWVLELAPPDRRWRLRGRWQAHAAQAEVGPALGGR
;
A
#
# COMPACT_ATOMS: atom_id res chain seq x y z
N MET A 1 43.47 10.68 -63.19
CA MET A 1 43.56 10.02 -61.86
C MET A 1 42.42 10.51 -60.96
N ASN A 2 41.47 9.65 -60.62
CA ASN A 2 40.34 10.00 -59.74
C ASN A 2 40.78 9.95 -58.26
N ARG A 3 40.80 11.10 -57.58
CA ARG A 3 41.04 11.16 -56.13
C ARG A 3 39.74 10.79 -55.42
N ARG A 4 39.72 9.68 -54.68
CA ARG A 4 38.61 9.33 -53.78
C ARG A 4 38.59 10.34 -52.62
N PRO A 5 37.43 10.89 -52.23
CA PRO A 5 37.36 11.80 -51.09
C PRO A 5 37.78 11.05 -49.80
N PRO A 6 38.49 11.73 -48.87
CA PRO A 6 38.85 11.13 -47.60
C PRO A 6 37.60 10.73 -46.80
N SER A 7 37.62 9.54 -46.21
CA SER A 7 36.49 9.00 -45.42
C SER A 7 36.19 9.89 -44.21
N ALA A 8 34.98 10.43 -44.15
CA ALA A 8 34.49 11.27 -43.05
C ALA A 8 34.59 10.59 -41.67
N TRP A 9 34.56 9.25 -41.64
CA TRP A 9 34.64 8.44 -40.42
C TRP A 9 35.99 8.49 -39.68
N ARG A 10 37.03 9.04 -40.31
CA ARG A 10 38.37 9.16 -39.71
C ARG A 10 38.62 10.50 -39.04
N GLN A 11 37.66 11.42 -39.08
CA GLN A 11 37.79 12.74 -38.48
C GLN A 11 37.37 12.68 -37.00
N PRO A 12 38.23 13.06 -36.04
CA PRO A 12 37.89 13.03 -34.61
C PRO A 12 36.72 13.95 -34.27
N LEU A 13 36.50 15.00 -35.08
CA LEU A 13 35.36 15.90 -34.96
C LEU A 13 34.01 15.18 -35.18
N VAL A 14 33.96 14.20 -36.08
CA VAL A 14 32.74 13.41 -36.34
C VAL A 14 32.38 12.59 -35.11
N TRP A 15 33.37 11.95 -34.49
CA TRP A 15 33.16 11.23 -33.23
C TRP A 15 32.69 12.14 -32.09
N LEU A 16 33.15 13.39 -32.04
CA LEU A 16 32.73 14.37 -31.02
C LEU A 16 31.26 14.79 -31.20
N VAL A 17 30.80 14.95 -32.44
CA VAL A 17 29.40 15.29 -32.74
C VAL A 17 28.46 14.12 -32.43
N PHE A 18 28.90 12.87 -32.65
CA PHE A 18 28.10 11.68 -32.36
C PHE A 18 28.17 11.24 -30.89
N SER A 19 29.26 11.53 -30.17
CA SER A 19 29.42 11.11 -28.78
C SER A 19 28.46 11.83 -27.84
N LEU A 20 28.23 13.13 -28.05
CA LEU A 20 27.29 13.93 -27.26
C LEU A 20 25.87 13.33 -27.19
N PRO A 21 25.18 13.06 -28.32
CA PRO A 21 23.86 12.43 -28.28
C PRO A 21 23.92 10.94 -27.88
N ALA A 22 25.00 10.22 -28.18
CA ALA A 22 25.12 8.83 -27.70
C ALA A 22 25.21 8.77 -26.17
N MET A 23 25.92 9.73 -25.55
CA MET A 23 26.10 9.79 -24.11
C MET A 23 24.79 10.14 -23.38
N SER A 24 23.91 10.95 -23.98
CA SER A 24 22.58 11.24 -23.41
C SER A 24 21.67 10.01 -23.42
N ILE A 25 21.72 9.19 -24.47
CA ILE A 25 20.98 7.93 -24.55
C ILE A 25 21.47 6.96 -23.46
N VAL A 26 22.78 6.80 -23.33
CA VAL A 26 23.38 5.93 -22.29
C VAL A 26 23.03 6.42 -20.89
N ALA A 27 23.09 7.74 -20.63
CA ALA A 27 22.69 8.31 -19.35
C ALA A 27 21.21 8.08 -19.03
N GLY A 28 20.33 8.19 -20.04
CA GLY A 28 18.90 7.89 -19.89
C GLY A 28 18.65 6.43 -19.52
N PHE A 29 19.33 5.48 -20.18
CA PHE A 29 19.24 4.06 -19.83
C PHE A 29 19.85 3.74 -18.47
N ALA A 30 20.97 4.39 -18.10
CA ALA A 30 21.57 4.23 -16.77
C ALA A 30 20.62 4.74 -15.68
N LEU A 31 19.97 5.88 -15.89
CA LEU A 31 18.99 6.43 -14.96
C LEU A 31 17.74 5.54 -14.85
N LEU A 32 17.26 4.99 -15.98
CA LEU A 32 16.17 4.00 -16.00
C LEU A 32 16.55 2.72 -15.23
N ALA A 33 17.76 2.21 -15.41
CA ALA A 33 18.24 1.03 -14.70
C ALA A 33 18.38 1.29 -13.19
N LEU A 34 18.85 2.49 -12.79
CA LEU A 34 18.91 2.92 -11.39
C LEU A 34 17.50 3.09 -10.79
N ALA A 35 16.54 3.59 -11.57
CA ALA A 35 15.14 3.74 -11.14
C ALA A 35 14.40 2.39 -10.99
N GLN A 36 14.89 1.32 -11.62
CA GLN A 36 14.36 -0.05 -11.45
C GLN A 36 14.93 -0.77 -10.22
N GLY A 37 15.77 -0.12 -9.42
CA GLY A 37 16.10 -0.59 -8.07
C GLY A 37 14.85 -0.65 -7.18
N PRO A 38 14.86 -1.40 -6.06
CA PRO A 38 13.71 -1.60 -5.18
C PRO A 38 13.37 -0.31 -4.42
N VAL A 39 12.77 0.63 -5.13
CA VAL A 39 11.97 1.73 -4.63
C VAL A 39 10.60 1.48 -5.24
N ASP A 40 9.66 1.09 -4.38
CA ASP A 40 8.25 0.84 -4.67
C ASP A 40 7.68 1.97 -5.55
N SER A 41 7.77 1.76 -6.86
CA SER A 41 7.35 2.71 -7.89
C SER A 41 6.00 2.26 -8.41
N VAL A 42 4.96 2.49 -7.60
CA VAL A 42 3.59 2.57 -8.13
C VAL A 42 3.49 3.91 -8.87
N ALA A 43 4.01 3.93 -10.09
CA ALA A 43 3.70 4.95 -11.08
C ALA A 43 3.03 4.22 -12.25
N ASP A 44 1.78 3.82 -12.03
CA ASP A 44 0.91 3.36 -13.13
C ASP A 44 0.43 4.62 -13.89
N PRO A 45 0.77 4.77 -15.19
CA PRO A 45 0.32 5.91 -15.96
C PRO A 45 -1.20 5.89 -16.08
N VAL A 46 -1.81 6.97 -15.57
CA VAL A 46 -3.25 7.25 -15.62
C VAL A 46 -3.69 7.43 -17.07
N GLN A 47 -3.97 6.33 -17.78
CA GLN A 47 -4.78 6.37 -18.97
C GLN A 47 -6.24 6.48 -18.55
N ARG A 48 -6.73 7.71 -18.69
CA ARG A 48 -8.08 8.20 -18.55
C ARG A 48 -9.07 7.32 -19.33
N THR A 49 -9.54 6.25 -18.70
CA THR A 49 -10.86 5.67 -18.91
C THR A 49 -11.52 5.66 -17.53
N ALA A 50 -12.78 6.10 -17.46
CA ALA A 50 -13.62 5.94 -16.27
C ALA A 50 -13.95 4.45 -16.05
N GLN A 51 -12.90 3.65 -15.90
CA GLN A 51 -13.00 2.32 -15.35
C GLN A 51 -13.09 2.57 -13.86
N VAL A 52 -14.33 2.62 -13.38
CA VAL A 52 -14.63 2.34 -11.98
C VAL A 52 -13.73 1.16 -11.64
N GLN A 53 -12.70 1.40 -10.84
CA GLN A 53 -12.01 0.31 -10.20
C GLN A 53 -13.12 -0.39 -9.45
N ASP A 54 -13.58 -1.53 -9.95
CA ASP A 54 -14.34 -2.52 -9.20
C ASP A 54 -13.41 -3.07 -8.10
N ALA A 55 -12.87 -2.18 -7.29
CA ALA A 55 -12.41 -2.50 -5.96
C ALA A 55 -13.70 -2.90 -5.26
N ASP A 56 -13.99 -4.20 -5.26
CA ASP A 56 -15.22 -4.79 -4.76
C ASP A 56 -15.74 -4.00 -3.56
N LEU A 57 -16.72 -3.14 -3.84
CA LEU A 57 -17.31 -2.23 -2.86
C LEU A 57 -18.34 -2.97 -2.01
N SER A 58 -18.71 -4.20 -2.41
CA SER A 58 -19.72 -5.01 -1.74
C SER A 58 -19.39 -5.22 -0.26
N PRO A 59 -18.14 -5.58 0.14
CA PRO A 59 -17.79 -5.73 1.55
C PRO A 59 -17.85 -4.42 2.34
N ASP A 60 -17.52 -3.29 1.72
CA ASP A 60 -17.57 -1.98 2.39
C ASP A 60 -19.03 -1.49 2.53
N LEU A 61 -19.87 -1.73 1.52
CA LEU A 61 -21.30 -1.43 1.55
C LEU A 61 -22.02 -2.29 2.57
N GLU A 62 -21.66 -3.57 2.67
CA GLU A 62 -22.22 -4.48 3.65
C GLU A 62 -21.84 -4.06 5.07
N ALA A 63 -20.57 -3.69 5.30
CA ALA A 63 -20.14 -3.11 6.57
C ALA A 63 -20.96 -1.88 6.98
N ARG A 64 -21.32 -1.00 6.02
CA ARG A 64 -22.20 0.15 6.27
C ARG A 64 -23.63 -0.25 6.59
N ARG A 65 -24.21 -1.17 5.81
CA ARG A 65 -25.59 -1.66 6.04
C ARG A 65 -25.74 -2.25 7.43
N MET A 66 -24.72 -2.97 7.89
CA MET A 66 -24.65 -3.55 9.22
C MET A 66 -24.28 -2.55 10.32
N GLY A 67 -23.94 -1.30 9.98
CA GLY A 67 -23.54 -0.27 10.95
C GLY A 67 -22.27 -0.65 11.73
N LEU A 68 -21.33 -1.33 11.07
CA LEU A 68 -20.12 -1.83 11.70
C LEU A 68 -19.10 -0.72 11.91
N SER A 69 -18.60 -0.62 13.13
CA SER A 69 -17.47 0.23 13.50
C SER A 69 -16.80 -0.35 14.74
N ALA A 70 -15.48 -0.20 14.85
CA ALA A 70 -14.73 -0.71 15.99
C ALA A 70 -13.57 0.20 16.33
N ARG A 71 -13.15 0.16 17.59
CA ARG A 71 -11.95 0.82 18.07
C ARG A 71 -10.92 -0.23 18.41
N ILE A 72 -9.69 0.01 18.02
CA ILE A 72 -8.56 -0.87 18.26
C ILE A 72 -7.65 -0.17 19.27
N HIS A 73 -7.32 -0.85 20.36
CA HIS A 73 -6.38 -0.35 21.37
C HIS A 73 -5.22 -1.32 21.53
N ARG A 74 -4.04 -0.76 21.81
CA ARG A 74 -2.81 -1.54 21.99
C ARG A 74 -2.44 -1.55 23.47
N VAL A 75 -2.21 -2.76 24.01
CA VAL A 75 -1.66 -2.98 25.35
C VAL A 75 -0.41 -3.84 25.21
N GLY A 76 0.76 -3.19 25.16
CA GLY A 76 2.03 -3.87 24.92
C GLY A 76 2.09 -4.55 23.54
N PHE A 77 2.07 -5.89 23.53
CA PHE A 77 2.06 -6.71 22.30
C PHE A 77 0.67 -7.27 21.96
N VAL A 78 -0.37 -6.87 22.69
CA VAL A 78 -1.74 -7.30 22.45
C VAL A 78 -2.51 -6.16 21.81
N LEU A 79 -3.21 -6.47 20.73
CA LEU A 79 -4.22 -5.63 20.12
C LEU A 79 -5.58 -6.15 20.53
N ASP A 80 -6.36 -5.26 21.10
CA ASP A 80 -7.74 -5.51 21.45
C ASP A 80 -8.63 -4.67 20.54
N VAL A 81 -9.72 -5.27 20.10
CA VAL A 81 -10.72 -4.65 19.22
C VAL A 81 -12.04 -4.61 19.96
N ILE A 82 -12.52 -3.40 20.23
CA ILE A 82 -13.79 -3.15 20.88
C ILE A 82 -14.82 -2.77 19.80
N PRO A 83 -15.89 -3.55 19.59
CA PRO A 83 -16.95 -3.18 18.68
C PRO A 83 -17.70 -1.95 19.21
N MET A 84 -17.91 -0.96 18.34
CA MET A 84 -18.76 0.21 18.61
C MET A 84 -20.15 0.05 17.97
N GLY A 85 -20.23 -0.73 16.88
CA GLY A 85 -21.49 -1.12 16.23
C GLY A 85 -22.09 -2.41 16.78
N ALA A 86 -23.40 -2.60 16.58
CA ALA A 86 -24.13 -3.80 17.03
C ALA A 86 -24.11 -4.97 16.04
N GLY A 87 -23.75 -4.74 14.77
CA GLY A 87 -23.87 -5.74 13.69
C GLY A 87 -22.81 -6.84 13.66
N PHE A 88 -21.90 -6.90 14.63
CA PHE A 88 -20.84 -7.91 14.64
C PHE A 88 -21.32 -9.26 15.17
N ASP A 89 -20.85 -10.33 14.54
CA ASP A 89 -20.87 -11.66 15.15
C ASP A 89 -19.74 -11.79 16.17
N ARG A 90 -20.08 -11.66 17.46
CA ARG A 90 -19.10 -11.70 18.56
C ARG A 90 -18.43 -13.05 18.76
N ALA A 91 -18.96 -14.13 18.19
CA ALA A 91 -18.35 -15.46 18.28
C ALA A 91 -17.37 -15.74 17.13
N ALA A 92 -17.44 -14.96 16.05
CA ALA A 92 -16.57 -15.14 14.89
C ALA A 92 -15.14 -14.65 15.19
N ARG A 93 -14.14 -15.33 14.63
CA ARG A 93 -12.76 -14.80 14.57
C ARG A 93 -12.69 -13.67 13.54
N LEU A 94 -11.76 -12.74 13.74
CA LEU A 94 -11.50 -11.65 12.80
C LEU A 94 -10.02 -11.65 12.42
N ASP A 95 -9.73 -11.16 11.23
CA ASP A 95 -8.38 -10.91 10.74
C ASP A 95 -8.14 -9.40 10.68
N LEU A 96 -7.09 -8.95 11.35
CA LEU A 96 -6.61 -7.57 11.28
C LEU A 96 -5.33 -7.52 10.47
N VAL A 97 -5.32 -6.72 9.42
CA VAL A 97 -4.15 -6.45 8.60
C VAL A 97 -3.70 -5.02 8.87
N LEU A 98 -2.43 -4.85 9.23
CA LEU A 98 -1.77 -3.57 9.37
C LEU A 98 -0.81 -3.43 8.19
N ARG A 99 -1.06 -2.44 7.33
CA ARG A 99 -0.24 -2.19 6.16
C ARG A 99 0.68 -1.02 6.41
N HIS A 100 1.97 -1.23 6.14
CA HIS A 100 2.97 -0.19 6.27
C HIS A 100 2.87 0.76 5.05
N PRO A 101 2.99 2.08 5.22
CA PRO A 101 2.76 3.05 4.16
C PRO A 101 3.77 2.97 3.01
N VAL A 102 4.99 2.51 3.31
CA VAL A 102 6.12 2.55 2.35
C VAL A 102 6.71 1.16 2.07
N ALA A 103 6.42 0.15 2.89
CA ALA A 103 7.18 -1.11 2.83
C ALA A 103 6.25 -2.30 3.04
N ALA A 104 5.75 -2.89 1.95
CA ALA A 104 4.83 -4.03 2.01
C ALA A 104 5.39 -5.25 2.75
N ALA A 105 6.72 -5.40 2.81
CA ALA A 105 7.38 -6.45 3.58
C ALA A 105 7.18 -6.33 5.10
N GLN A 106 6.78 -5.14 5.58
CA GLN A 106 6.49 -4.87 6.99
C GLN A 106 5.00 -5.02 7.31
N ASP A 107 4.16 -5.36 6.32
CA ASP A 107 2.73 -5.63 6.55
C ASP A 107 2.57 -6.75 7.58
N ARG A 108 1.77 -6.47 8.61
CA ARG A 108 1.47 -7.43 9.68
C ARG A 108 0.05 -7.93 9.56
N ARG A 109 -0.14 -9.21 9.88
CA ARG A 109 -1.45 -9.83 9.99
C ARG A 109 -1.61 -10.41 11.38
N VAL A 110 -2.73 -10.10 12.00
CA VAL A 110 -3.05 -10.50 13.37
C VAL A 110 -4.38 -11.23 13.32
N ALA A 111 -4.38 -12.50 13.69
CA ALA A 111 -5.60 -13.25 13.92
C ALA A 111 -6.17 -12.87 15.29
N LEU A 112 -7.40 -12.37 15.30
CA LEU A 112 -8.10 -11.93 16.49
C LEU A 112 -9.11 -13.00 16.91
N SER A 113 -9.02 -13.40 18.17
CA SER A 113 -9.96 -14.34 18.78
C SER A 113 -10.98 -13.60 19.64
N PRO A 114 -12.24 -14.06 19.70
CA PRO A 114 -13.23 -13.50 20.61
C PRO A 114 -12.74 -13.43 22.05
N SER A 115 -13.00 -12.30 22.71
CA SER A 115 -12.67 -12.04 24.11
C SER A 115 -13.88 -11.44 24.84
N VAL A 116 -13.77 -11.21 26.14
CA VAL A 116 -14.90 -10.72 26.97
C VAL A 116 -15.44 -9.37 26.49
N ALA A 117 -14.57 -8.47 26.02
CA ALA A 117 -14.93 -7.13 25.59
C ALA A 117 -15.13 -6.99 24.07
N GLY A 118 -14.66 -7.97 23.28
CA GLY A 118 -14.64 -7.88 21.82
C GLY A 118 -13.74 -8.96 21.23
N TRP A 119 -12.61 -8.57 20.67
CA TRP A 119 -11.59 -9.50 20.18
C TRP A 119 -10.20 -9.10 20.63
N SER A 120 -9.31 -10.07 20.74
CA SER A 120 -7.92 -9.85 21.15
C SER A 120 -6.98 -10.71 20.30
N GLY A 121 -5.81 -10.17 19.97
CA GLY A 121 -4.76 -10.89 19.27
C GLY A 121 -3.38 -10.31 19.55
N ARG A 122 -2.34 -11.13 19.36
CA ARG A 122 -0.96 -10.73 19.60
C ARG A 122 -0.32 -10.22 18.31
N ILE A 123 0.37 -9.09 18.39
CA ILE A 123 1.15 -8.52 17.29
C ILE A 123 2.63 -8.52 17.65
N ASP A 124 3.44 -9.05 16.73
CA ASP A 124 4.89 -9.06 16.85
C ASP A 124 5.49 -8.01 15.91
N GLY A 125 6.35 -7.14 16.45
CA GLY A 125 7.04 -6.11 15.67
C GLY A 125 6.09 -5.03 15.12
N PHE A 126 5.40 -4.35 16.03
CA PHE A 126 4.67 -3.11 15.74
C PHE A 126 5.57 -1.91 16.04
N ASP A 127 5.80 -1.09 15.03
CA ASP A 127 6.51 0.18 15.16
C ASP A 127 5.49 1.31 15.30
N ASP A 128 5.58 2.06 16.40
CA ASP A 128 4.70 3.20 16.67
C ASP A 128 5.23 4.52 16.12
N GLU A 129 6.38 4.55 15.44
CA GLU A 129 6.92 5.76 14.81
C GLU A 129 6.19 6.15 13.52
N HIS A 130 5.45 5.23 12.92
CA HIS A 130 4.82 5.41 11.60
C HIS A 130 3.30 5.22 11.64
N ASP A 131 2.63 5.85 10.69
CA ASP A 131 1.22 5.61 10.42
C ASP A 131 1.02 4.21 9.84
N TRP A 132 -0.09 3.56 10.18
CA TRP A 132 -0.49 2.27 9.59
C TRP A 132 -1.88 2.36 8.99
N VAL A 133 -2.10 1.70 7.85
CA VAL A 133 -3.44 1.48 7.33
C VAL A 133 -3.97 0.17 7.90
N LEU A 134 -5.10 0.25 8.59
CA LEU A 134 -5.73 -0.88 9.25
C LEU A 134 -6.86 -1.41 8.35
N GLU A 135 -6.93 -2.72 8.20
CA GLU A 135 -8.02 -3.41 7.54
C GLU A 135 -8.50 -4.54 8.45
N LEU A 136 -9.75 -4.45 8.91
CA LEU A 136 -10.40 -5.47 9.73
C LEU A 136 -11.47 -6.17 8.90
N ALA A 137 -11.37 -7.49 8.81
CA ALA A 137 -12.33 -8.31 8.07
C ALA A 137 -12.53 -9.66 8.76
N PRO A 138 -13.70 -10.29 8.60
CA PRO A 138 -13.89 -11.69 8.96
C PRO A 138 -13.15 -12.61 7.95
N PRO A 139 -12.87 -13.88 8.32
CA PRO A 139 -12.21 -14.85 7.44
C PRO A 139 -12.94 -15.11 6.12
N ASP A 140 -14.28 -14.96 6.10
CA ASP A 140 -15.13 -15.10 4.91
C ASP A 140 -15.14 -13.83 4.02
N ARG A 141 -14.49 -12.74 4.47
CA ARG A 141 -14.42 -11.43 3.81
C ARG A 141 -15.78 -10.82 3.45
N ARG A 142 -16.85 -11.21 4.15
CA ARG A 142 -18.21 -10.72 3.87
C ARG A 142 -18.35 -9.21 4.05
N TRP A 143 -17.56 -8.62 4.94
CA TRP A 143 -17.50 -7.19 5.17
C TRP A 143 -16.05 -6.76 5.41
N ARG A 144 -15.79 -5.46 5.27
CA ARG A 144 -14.47 -4.90 5.55
C ARG A 144 -14.59 -3.54 6.22
N LEU A 145 -13.78 -3.33 7.25
CA LEU A 145 -13.57 -2.04 7.87
C LEU A 145 -12.15 -1.57 7.60
N ARG A 146 -11.99 -0.27 7.41
CA ARG A 146 -10.71 0.38 7.23
C ARG A 146 -10.54 1.53 8.21
N GLY A 147 -9.30 1.79 8.57
CA GLY A 147 -8.95 2.91 9.42
C GLY A 147 -7.47 3.23 9.30
N ARG A 148 -7.03 4.25 10.03
CA ARG A 148 -5.64 4.63 10.11
C ARG A 148 -5.20 4.63 11.58
N TRP A 149 -4.11 3.94 11.85
CA TRP A 149 -3.35 4.12 13.08
C TRP A 149 -2.37 5.27 12.88
N GLN A 150 -2.44 6.29 13.72
CA GLN A 150 -1.49 7.42 13.65
C GLN A 150 -0.21 7.08 14.42
N ALA A 151 0.92 7.58 13.94
CA ALA A 151 2.17 7.49 14.69
C ALA A 151 1.98 7.98 16.14
N HIS A 152 2.58 7.25 17.09
CA HIS A 152 2.52 7.45 18.53
C HIS A 152 1.12 7.41 19.17
N ALA A 153 0.07 7.02 18.42
CA ALA A 153 -1.25 6.83 18.98
C ALA A 153 -1.34 5.49 19.75
N ALA A 154 -2.08 5.51 20.86
CA ALA A 154 -2.40 4.30 21.63
C ALA A 154 -3.65 3.56 21.11
N GLN A 155 -4.43 4.22 20.25
CA GLN A 155 -5.70 3.71 19.74
C GLN A 155 -5.95 4.18 18.32
N ALA A 156 -6.74 3.41 17.57
CA ALA A 156 -7.23 3.77 16.26
C ALA A 156 -8.69 3.36 16.10
N GLU A 157 -9.41 4.03 15.22
CA GLU A 157 -10.79 3.69 14.89
C GLU A 157 -10.84 3.12 13.47
N VAL A 158 -11.65 2.07 13.31
CA VAL A 158 -11.94 1.45 12.03
C VAL A 158 -13.43 1.53 11.76
N GLY A 159 -13.76 1.93 10.54
CA GLY A 159 -15.13 2.08 10.07
C GLY A 159 -15.26 1.64 8.62
N PRO A 160 -16.46 1.66 8.05
CA PRO A 160 -16.62 1.34 6.65
C PRO A 160 -15.89 2.38 5.82
N ALA A 161 -15.07 1.95 4.85
CA ALA A 161 -14.28 2.87 4.02
C ALA A 161 -15.14 3.90 3.26
N LEU A 162 -16.41 3.56 3.06
CA LEU A 162 -17.45 4.39 2.48
C LEU A 162 -18.18 5.22 3.57
N GLY A 163 -17.46 5.98 4.39
CA GLY A 163 -18.03 6.99 5.29
C GLY A 163 -16.96 8.04 5.51
N GLY A 164 -17.12 9.32 5.19
CA GLY A 164 -18.27 10.19 5.31
C GLY A 164 -17.64 11.51 5.73
N ARG A 165 -17.61 12.45 4.79
CA ARG A 165 -17.07 13.82 4.82
C ARG A 165 -16.85 14.47 6.19
#